data_AF-A0A8B7BQC2-F1
#
_entry.id   AF-A0A8B7BQC2-F1
#
_cell.length_a   1.000
_cell.length_b   1.000
_cell.length_c   1.000
_cell.angle_alpha   90.00
_cell.angle_beta   90.00
_cell.angle_gamma   90.00
#
_symmetry.space_group_name_H-M   'P 1'
#
loop_
_entity.id
_entity.type
_entity.pdbx_description
1 polymer ?
#
loop_
_entity_poly.entity_id
_entity_poly.type
_entity_poly.pdbx_seq_one_letter_code
_entity_poly.pdbx_strand_id
1 'polypeptide(L)'
;MPPTHPPSLQFLNLTMPIHVRPACAVPATRCFLASSPPTMPAKKTWVASRASTARESSSVAEWAKGVSLEEWQGWGTSSSVPAMVAEIIRGFRALEQETNSSMSFGGLGGKLQGSFKVQEDIKHRALYNSLRDSEKKLQFFSARQIACRLLGSRGYLCQKCWLPMEDCMCSKLVPCSLWCGIKFWLYMHPKDFLRQNNTGKLLWQTFGSQAATLCLFGIHEHEEIMWDAFRHSGKNMVWFLYPNKSLSPKSAQDIFFEGPSTGLKDQKVVLEEKPLNFVLIDGTWSNSAAMYRRLKDRWISLWEDEDPPCISLSTLGASAMHKLRPQPSWDHTCTAAAAAGLLSELHLRPELSVYGLDKQAEAVENALDVLLDALTTRRLRMGRSITRKERHNNCI
;
A
#
# COMPACT_ATOMS: atom_id res chain seq x y z
N MET A 1 -15.41 -40.66 45.96
CA MET A 1 -15.44 -40.17 47.36
C MET A 1 -14.01 -40.14 47.90
N PRO A 2 -13.70 -39.15 48.76
CA PRO A 2 -12.39 -38.54 49.01
C PRO A 2 -11.79 -39.10 50.35
N PRO A 3 -10.90 -38.44 51.14
CA PRO A 3 -10.10 -37.20 50.97
C PRO A 3 -8.59 -37.42 51.32
N THR A 4 -7.69 -36.44 51.15
CA THR A 4 -7.22 -35.56 52.25
C THR A 4 -6.63 -34.21 51.75
N HIS A 5 -6.69 -33.23 52.65
CA HIS A 5 -6.65 -31.76 52.49
C HIS A 5 -5.21 -31.11 52.51
N PRO A 6 -5.07 -29.76 52.37
CA PRO A 6 -3.94 -29.03 51.73
C PRO A 6 -2.90 -28.47 52.71
N PRO A 7 -1.91 -27.65 52.26
CA PRO A 7 -2.06 -26.18 52.45
C PRO A 7 -1.32 -25.21 51.46
N SER A 8 -1.78 -23.95 51.55
CA SER A 8 -1.07 -22.64 51.53
C SER A 8 -0.35 -22.09 50.27
N LEU A 9 -0.86 -20.93 49.84
CA LEU A 9 -0.22 -19.85 49.09
C LEU A 9 1.02 -19.28 49.79
N GLN A 10 2.08 -18.95 49.03
CA GLN A 10 2.93 -17.79 49.30
C GLN A 10 3.73 -17.32 48.07
N PHE A 11 3.74 -16.01 47.90
CA PHE A 11 4.43 -15.21 46.89
C PHE A 11 5.96 -15.33 47.01
N LEU A 12 6.66 -15.43 45.88
CA LEU A 12 8.11 -15.23 45.79
C LEU A 12 8.41 -13.99 44.95
N ASN A 13 8.73 -12.90 45.66
CA ASN A 13 9.54 -11.79 45.16
C ASN A 13 11.01 -12.22 45.20
N LEU A 14 11.71 -12.17 44.06
CA LEU A 14 13.18 -12.18 44.05
C LEU A 14 13.70 -11.11 43.09
N THR A 15 14.42 -10.19 43.72
CA THR A 15 15.18 -9.04 43.24
C THR A 15 16.33 -9.42 42.30
N MET A 16 16.50 -8.65 41.22
CA MET A 16 17.72 -8.66 40.40
C MET A 16 18.68 -7.53 40.82
N PRO A 17 20.02 -7.76 40.76
CA PRO A 17 21.01 -6.81 41.24
C PRO A 17 21.37 -5.72 40.21
N ILE A 18 21.64 -4.53 40.75
CA ILE A 18 22.08 -3.32 40.07
C ILE A 18 23.60 -3.38 39.86
N HIS A 19 24.08 -3.17 38.63
CA HIS A 19 25.48 -2.82 38.36
C HIS A 19 25.63 -1.51 37.57
N VAL A 20 26.02 -0.50 38.35
CA VAL A 20 26.84 0.71 38.12
C VAL A 20 27.40 0.95 36.71
N ARG A 21 27.11 2.14 36.16
CA ARG A 21 27.83 2.76 35.02
C ARG A 21 28.92 3.72 35.52
N PRO A 22 30.10 3.83 34.87
CA PRO A 22 31.09 4.83 35.23
C PRO A 22 30.86 6.17 34.53
N ALA A 23 31.23 7.24 35.23
CA ALA A 23 31.16 8.64 34.82
C ALA A 23 32.50 9.15 34.27
N CYS A 24 32.44 10.08 33.31
CA CYS A 24 33.47 11.05 32.92
C CYS A 24 32.82 12.03 31.92
N ALA A 25 33.13 13.31 31.79
CA ALA A 25 33.77 14.33 32.61
C ALA A 25 33.44 15.67 31.89
N VAL A 26 33.23 16.75 32.63
CA VAL A 26 32.97 18.11 32.10
C VAL A 26 34.28 18.89 32.05
N PRO A 27 34.47 19.81 31.11
CA PRO A 27 35.30 20.99 31.39
C PRO A 27 34.57 22.33 31.17
N ALA A 28 34.60 23.09 32.25
CA ALA A 28 34.87 24.53 32.42
C ALA A 28 34.36 25.58 31.40
N THR A 29 33.50 26.40 31.99
CA THR A 29 33.15 27.82 31.80
C THR A 29 34.22 28.77 31.23
N ARG A 30 33.77 29.68 30.34
CA ARG A 30 34.24 31.08 30.27
C ARG A 30 33.05 32.02 30.09
N CYS A 31 32.84 32.91 31.06
CA CYS A 31 31.92 34.06 30.98
C CYS A 31 32.43 35.09 29.97
N PHE A 32 31.54 35.82 29.29
CA PHE A 32 31.49 37.29 29.27
C PHE A 32 30.20 37.80 28.58
N LEU A 33 29.47 38.61 29.34
CA LEU A 33 28.63 39.77 28.99
C LEU A 33 27.25 39.60 28.34
N ALA A 34 26.30 40.18 29.07
CA ALA A 34 24.91 40.44 28.75
C ALA A 34 24.74 41.42 27.57
N SER A 35 23.72 41.16 26.75
CA SER A 35 22.95 42.21 26.08
C SER A 35 21.56 41.68 25.67
N SER A 36 20.55 42.37 26.18
CA SER A 36 19.11 42.50 25.84
C SER A 36 18.31 41.36 25.14
N PRO A 37 17.04 41.16 25.55
CA PRO A 37 16.18 40.12 24.99
C PRO A 37 15.68 40.48 23.56
N PRO A 38 15.60 39.53 22.62
CA PRO A 38 14.95 39.78 21.34
C PRO A 38 13.42 39.75 21.51
N THR A 39 12.82 40.79 20.96
CA THR A 39 11.39 41.05 20.79
C THR A 39 10.64 39.88 20.15
N MET A 40 9.48 39.55 20.72
CA MET A 40 8.50 38.62 20.15
C MET A 40 8.12 39.01 18.71
N PRO A 41 8.21 38.11 17.70
CA PRO A 41 7.67 38.43 16.39
C PRO A 41 6.15 38.28 16.41
N ALA A 42 5.48 39.32 15.94
CA ALA A 42 4.03 39.43 15.81
C ALA A 42 3.41 38.24 15.05
N LYS A 43 2.21 37.84 15.50
CA LYS A 43 1.34 36.86 14.83
C LYS A 43 1.12 37.28 13.37
N LYS A 44 1.79 36.61 12.43
CA LYS A 44 1.46 36.72 11.00
C LYS A 44 0.21 35.89 10.73
N THR A 45 -0.89 36.58 10.53
CA THR A 45 -2.13 36.06 9.96
C THR A 45 -1.83 35.50 8.57
N TRP A 46 -1.99 34.19 8.40
CA TRP A 46 -1.85 33.54 7.10
C TRP A 46 -3.04 33.91 6.22
N VAL A 47 -2.83 34.84 5.28
CA VAL A 47 -3.74 35.04 4.15
C VAL A 47 -3.45 33.91 3.17
N ALA A 48 -4.34 32.93 3.09
CA ALA A 48 -4.32 31.94 2.03
C ALA A 48 -4.50 32.68 0.69
N SER A 49 -3.46 32.70 -0.14
CA SER A 49 -3.57 33.23 -1.50
C SER A 49 -4.57 32.38 -2.27
N ARG A 50 -5.76 32.93 -2.53
CA ARG A 50 -6.71 32.42 -3.52
C ARG A 50 -6.04 32.56 -4.90
N ALA A 51 -5.32 31.54 -5.33
CA ALA A 51 -5.05 31.34 -6.76
C ALA A 51 -6.35 30.81 -7.40
N SER A 52 -7.30 31.72 -7.60
CA SER A 52 -8.45 31.52 -8.47
C SER A 52 -8.00 31.89 -9.89
N THR A 53 -7.21 31.04 -10.53
CA THR A 53 -7.08 31.09 -11.99
C THR A 53 -8.38 30.56 -12.56
N ALA A 54 -9.08 31.41 -13.31
CA ALA A 54 -10.31 31.10 -14.02
C ALA A 54 -10.14 29.79 -14.80
N ARG A 55 -10.86 28.75 -14.39
CA ARG A 55 -10.97 27.49 -15.14
C ARG A 55 -11.81 27.79 -16.37
N GLU A 56 -11.16 27.81 -17.53
CA GLU A 56 -11.85 27.87 -18.81
C GLU A 56 -12.83 26.69 -18.94
N SER A 57 -13.98 27.03 -19.50
CA SER A 57 -15.21 26.25 -19.67
C SER A 57 -15.09 24.87 -20.33
N SER A 58 -13.91 24.43 -20.78
CA SER A 58 -13.73 23.12 -21.42
C SER A 58 -13.70 21.96 -20.43
N SER A 59 -13.24 22.17 -19.18
CA SER A 59 -13.09 21.07 -18.22
C SER A 59 -14.42 20.56 -17.65
N VAL A 60 -15.48 21.38 -17.67
CA VAL A 60 -16.77 21.03 -17.05
C VAL A 60 -17.54 20.01 -17.92
N ALA A 61 -17.44 20.12 -19.24
CA ALA A 61 -18.09 19.20 -20.19
C ALA A 61 -17.45 17.81 -20.19
N GLU A 62 -16.13 17.72 -20.02
CA GLU A 62 -15.40 16.45 -19.92
C GLU A 62 -15.64 15.75 -18.57
N TRP A 63 -15.90 16.53 -17.51
CA TRP A 63 -16.25 16.03 -16.18
C TRP A 63 -17.64 15.41 -16.08
N ALA A 64 -18.53 15.69 -17.04
CA ALA A 64 -19.90 15.19 -17.09
C ALA A 64 -20.02 13.70 -17.49
N LYS A 65 -19.01 13.12 -18.16
CA LYS A 65 -19.08 11.78 -18.78
C LYS A 65 -18.65 10.60 -17.88
N GLY A 66 -18.41 10.81 -16.59
CA GLY A 66 -17.94 9.75 -15.68
C GLY A 66 -16.43 9.49 -15.79
N VAL A 67 -15.99 8.24 -15.60
CA VAL A 67 -14.60 7.78 -15.80
C VAL A 67 -14.58 6.96 -17.08
N SER A 68 -13.77 7.36 -18.06
CA SER A 68 -13.59 6.59 -19.29
C SER A 68 -12.73 5.35 -19.02
N LEU A 69 -12.80 4.35 -19.92
CA LEU A 69 -11.94 3.17 -19.83
C LEU A 69 -10.45 3.57 -19.90
N GLU A 70 -10.10 4.48 -20.80
CA GLU A 70 -8.74 4.98 -20.97
C GLU A 70 -8.23 5.68 -19.70
N GLU A 71 -9.07 6.52 -19.08
CA GLU A 71 -8.71 7.18 -17.83
C GLU A 71 -8.49 6.15 -16.72
N TRP A 72 -9.41 5.19 -16.58
CA TRP A 72 -9.32 4.13 -15.59
C TRP A 72 -8.03 3.33 -15.74
N GLN A 73 -7.76 2.82 -16.95
CA GLN A 73 -6.56 2.03 -17.24
C GLN A 73 -5.28 2.85 -17.06
N GLY A 74 -5.33 4.16 -17.34
CA GLY A 74 -4.24 5.10 -17.08
C GLY A 74 -3.77 5.12 -15.61
N TRP A 75 -4.64 4.79 -14.65
CA TRP A 75 -4.29 4.73 -13.22
C TRP A 75 -3.51 3.46 -12.80
N GLY A 76 -3.14 2.58 -13.74
CA GLY A 76 -2.32 1.40 -13.47
C GLY A 76 -3.09 0.08 -13.44
N THR A 77 -4.23 0.01 -14.12
CA THR A 77 -5.07 -1.19 -14.23
C THR A 77 -5.26 -1.59 -15.68
N SER A 78 -5.51 -2.87 -15.93
CA SER A 78 -5.89 -3.41 -17.24
C SER A 78 -7.39 -3.77 -17.33
N SER A 79 -8.11 -3.71 -16.21
CA SER A 79 -9.53 -4.08 -16.13
C SER A 79 -10.45 -3.05 -16.78
N SER A 80 -11.71 -3.44 -16.99
CA SER A 80 -12.81 -2.49 -17.21
C SER A 80 -13.08 -1.67 -15.95
N VAL A 81 -13.76 -0.52 -16.11
CA VAL A 81 -14.21 0.29 -14.96
C VAL A 81 -15.18 -0.55 -14.11
N PRO A 82 -14.93 -0.75 -12.80
CA PRO A 82 -15.84 -1.53 -11.95
C PRO A 82 -17.24 -0.91 -11.91
N ALA A 83 -18.27 -1.73 -12.03
CA ALA A 83 -19.65 -1.28 -12.21
C ALA A 83 -20.11 -0.42 -11.02
N MET A 84 -19.80 -0.86 -9.80
CA MET A 84 -20.16 -0.16 -8.57
C MET A 84 -19.39 1.16 -8.40
N VAL A 85 -18.14 1.23 -8.87
CA VAL A 85 -17.38 2.50 -8.87
C VAL A 85 -18.05 3.49 -9.82
N ALA A 86 -18.42 3.05 -11.03
CA ALA A 86 -19.12 3.88 -12.00
C ALA A 86 -20.49 4.35 -11.47
N GLU A 87 -21.23 3.48 -10.78
CA GLU A 87 -22.51 3.81 -10.15
C GLU A 87 -22.38 4.88 -9.07
N ILE A 88 -21.40 4.75 -8.16
CA ILE A 88 -21.18 5.74 -7.11
C ILE A 88 -20.78 7.10 -7.72
N ILE A 89 -19.96 7.11 -8.77
CA ILE A 89 -19.60 8.34 -9.47
C ILE A 89 -20.84 9.00 -10.09
N ARG A 90 -21.72 8.23 -10.74
CA ARG A 90 -23.01 8.76 -11.23
C ARG A 90 -23.86 9.32 -10.08
N GLY A 91 -23.92 8.61 -8.95
CA GLY A 91 -24.64 9.07 -7.75
C GLY A 91 -24.11 10.39 -7.19
N PHE A 92 -22.78 10.60 -7.17
CA PHE A 92 -22.19 11.87 -6.78
C PHE A 92 -22.58 13.02 -7.73
N ARG A 93 -22.59 12.76 -9.04
CA ARG A 93 -23.02 13.76 -10.04
C ARG A 93 -24.50 14.11 -9.91
N ALA A 94 -25.36 13.11 -9.72
CA ALA A 94 -26.78 13.33 -9.46
C ALA A 94 -26.96 14.19 -8.20
N LEU A 95 -26.20 13.92 -7.13
CA LEU A 95 -26.24 14.71 -5.92
C LEU A 95 -25.78 16.16 -6.14
N GLU A 96 -24.78 16.42 -6.98
CA GLU A 96 -24.35 17.79 -7.31
C GLU A 96 -25.51 18.58 -7.95
N GLN A 97 -26.24 17.93 -8.86
CA GLN A 97 -27.39 18.52 -9.55
C GLN A 97 -28.58 18.75 -8.60
N GLU A 98 -28.92 17.75 -7.77
CA GLU A 98 -30.02 17.84 -6.81
C GLU A 98 -29.80 18.93 -5.75
N THR A 99 -28.55 19.13 -5.34
CA THR A 99 -28.21 20.02 -4.22
C THR A 99 -27.70 21.38 -4.67
N ASN A 100 -27.52 21.56 -5.98
CA ASN A 100 -26.84 22.72 -6.59
C ASN A 100 -25.51 23.06 -5.87
N SER A 101 -24.79 22.03 -5.42
CA SER A 101 -23.56 22.15 -4.65
C SER A 101 -22.45 21.37 -5.33
N SER A 102 -21.42 22.05 -5.81
CA SER A 102 -20.28 21.39 -6.45
C SER A 102 -19.48 20.55 -5.46
N MET A 103 -18.98 19.40 -5.91
CA MET A 103 -17.97 18.62 -5.20
C MET A 103 -16.71 19.45 -5.01
N SER A 104 -16.20 19.45 -3.77
CA SER A 104 -14.89 19.99 -3.45
C SER A 104 -14.09 18.97 -2.68
N PHE A 105 -12.81 18.85 -3.02
CA PHE A 105 -11.87 17.92 -2.39
C PHE A 105 -10.74 18.69 -1.73
N GLY A 106 -10.32 18.25 -0.54
CA GLY A 106 -9.29 18.94 0.22
C GLY A 106 -8.78 18.16 1.43
N GLY A 107 -7.84 18.78 2.13
CA GLY A 107 -7.22 18.23 3.34
C GLY A 107 -6.31 17.01 3.10
N LEU A 108 -5.87 16.40 4.20
CA LEU A 108 -5.04 15.19 4.17
C LEU A 108 -5.81 14.01 3.54
N GLY A 109 -5.42 13.64 2.31
CA GLY A 109 -5.98 12.51 1.58
C GLY A 109 -7.10 12.84 0.60
N GLY A 110 -7.29 14.12 0.23
CA GLY A 110 -8.22 14.51 -0.84
C GLY A 110 -9.66 14.13 -0.54
N LYS A 111 -10.12 14.40 0.68
CA LYS A 111 -11.48 14.04 1.12
C LYS A 111 -12.48 15.07 0.61
N LEU A 112 -13.72 14.63 0.36
CA LEU A 112 -14.87 15.53 0.14
C LEU A 112 -14.95 16.58 1.26
N GLN A 113 -15.34 17.81 0.90
CA GLN A 113 -15.47 18.97 1.79
C GLN A 113 -16.83 19.67 1.60
N GLY A 114 -17.12 20.60 2.51
CA GLY A 114 -18.27 21.51 2.41
C GLY A 114 -19.63 20.85 2.63
N SER A 115 -20.68 21.57 2.22
CA SER A 115 -22.10 21.14 2.29
C SER A 115 -22.34 19.83 1.56
N PHE A 116 -21.76 19.67 0.37
CA PHE A 116 -21.86 18.45 -0.42
C PHE A 116 -21.45 17.21 0.38
N LYS A 117 -20.31 17.28 1.08
CA LYS A 117 -19.82 16.18 1.94
C LYS A 117 -20.84 15.80 3.00
N VAL A 118 -21.51 16.77 3.63
CA VAL A 118 -22.49 16.49 4.68
C VAL A 118 -23.69 15.74 4.11
N GLN A 119 -24.21 16.19 2.97
CA GLN A 119 -25.34 15.54 2.29
C GLN A 119 -24.97 14.14 1.79
N GLU A 120 -23.79 14.00 1.19
CA GLU A 120 -23.27 12.72 0.72
C GLU A 120 -23.05 11.74 1.88
N ASP A 121 -22.47 12.17 3.01
CA ASP A 121 -22.29 11.31 4.19
C ASP A 121 -23.62 10.88 4.83
N ILE A 122 -24.69 11.68 4.74
CA ILE A 122 -26.04 11.30 5.16
C ILE A 122 -26.58 10.19 4.25
N LYS A 123 -26.58 10.41 2.92
CA LYS A 123 -27.06 9.41 1.95
C LYS A 123 -26.24 8.11 2.02
N HIS A 124 -24.92 8.23 2.10
CA HIS A 124 -24.01 7.10 2.26
C HIS A 124 -24.32 6.28 3.51
N ARG A 125 -24.49 6.93 4.68
CA ARG A 125 -24.82 6.20 5.92
C ARG A 125 -26.18 5.52 5.85
N ALA A 126 -27.18 6.18 5.26
CA ALA A 126 -28.49 5.58 5.06
C ALA A 126 -28.42 4.32 4.18
N LEU A 127 -27.74 4.41 3.03
CA LEU A 127 -27.54 3.27 2.12
C LEU A 127 -26.71 2.16 2.78
N TYR A 128 -25.60 2.50 3.44
CA TYR A 128 -24.78 1.52 4.14
C TYR A 128 -25.58 0.76 5.22
N ASN A 129 -26.46 1.45 5.94
CA ASN A 129 -27.31 0.84 6.95
C ASN A 129 -28.43 -0.03 6.36
N SER A 130 -28.92 0.28 5.15
CA SER A 130 -29.93 -0.55 4.47
C SER A 130 -29.36 -1.83 3.89
N LEU A 131 -28.05 -1.89 3.61
CA LEU A 131 -27.38 -3.13 3.21
C LEU A 131 -27.39 -4.12 4.39
N ARG A 132 -27.86 -5.34 4.17
CA ARG A 132 -27.84 -6.41 5.18
C ARG A 132 -26.63 -7.33 5.02
N ASP A 133 -26.25 -7.56 3.77
CA ASP A 133 -25.15 -8.43 3.38
C ASP A 133 -23.78 -7.75 3.61
N SER A 134 -22.88 -8.45 4.32
CA SER A 134 -21.56 -7.94 4.68
C SER A 134 -20.66 -7.75 3.46
N GLU A 135 -20.82 -8.60 2.45
CA GLU A 135 -20.07 -8.52 1.19
C GLU A 135 -20.46 -7.26 0.41
N LYS A 136 -21.76 -7.00 0.22
CA LYS A 136 -22.25 -5.76 -0.38
C LYS A 136 -21.80 -4.51 0.38
N LYS A 137 -21.74 -4.56 1.71
CA LYS A 137 -21.19 -3.44 2.52
C LYS A 137 -19.72 -3.19 2.22
N LEU A 138 -18.91 -4.24 2.14
CA LEU A 138 -17.50 -4.13 1.79
C LEU A 138 -17.34 -3.55 0.38
N GLN A 139 -18.04 -4.09 -0.60
CA GLN A 139 -17.97 -3.63 -1.99
C GLN A 139 -18.36 -2.16 -2.11
N PHE A 140 -19.47 -1.77 -1.47
CA PHE A 140 -19.94 -0.39 -1.47
C PHE A 140 -18.92 0.56 -0.82
N PHE A 141 -18.36 0.16 0.33
CA PHE A 141 -17.30 0.92 0.98
C PHE A 141 -16.08 1.09 0.07
N SER A 142 -15.56 0.00 -0.51
CA SER A 142 -14.38 0.01 -1.37
C SER A 142 -14.61 0.88 -2.61
N ALA A 143 -15.72 0.67 -3.30
CA ALA A 143 -16.09 1.42 -4.49
C ALA A 143 -16.23 2.92 -4.19
N ARG A 144 -16.80 3.30 -3.04
CA ARG A 144 -16.87 4.71 -2.63
C ARG A 144 -15.50 5.32 -2.38
N GLN A 145 -14.61 4.62 -1.68
CA GLN A 145 -13.26 5.11 -1.44
C GLN A 145 -12.51 5.37 -2.75
N ILE A 146 -12.66 4.47 -3.73
CA ILE A 146 -12.05 4.59 -5.05
C ILE A 146 -12.67 5.76 -5.83
N ALA A 147 -14.00 5.87 -5.88
CA ALA A 147 -14.70 6.97 -6.55
C ALA A 147 -14.27 8.35 -6.03
N CYS A 148 -14.24 8.54 -4.70
CA CYS A 148 -13.76 9.78 -4.08
C CYS A 148 -12.32 10.11 -4.50
N ARG A 149 -11.45 9.10 -4.62
CA ARG A 149 -10.04 9.28 -4.98
C ARG A 149 -9.85 9.64 -6.44
N LEU A 150 -10.56 8.97 -7.34
CA LEU A 150 -10.54 9.28 -8.77
C LEU A 150 -10.96 10.73 -9.00
N LEU A 151 -12.13 11.11 -8.48
CA LEU A 151 -12.68 12.46 -8.64
C LEU A 151 -11.82 13.52 -7.96
N GLY A 152 -11.28 13.24 -6.77
CA GLY A 152 -10.40 14.17 -6.05
C GLY A 152 -8.98 14.30 -6.61
N SER A 153 -8.56 13.39 -7.50
CA SER A 153 -7.21 13.37 -8.10
C SER A 153 -7.18 13.80 -9.56
N ARG A 154 -8.33 13.79 -10.24
CA ARG A 154 -8.47 14.12 -11.66
C ARG A 154 -7.96 15.52 -11.96
N GLY A 155 -7.14 15.64 -13.01
CA GLY A 155 -6.55 16.89 -13.47
C GLY A 155 -5.44 17.45 -12.57
N TYR A 156 -5.03 16.73 -11.52
CA TYR A 156 -3.98 17.16 -10.59
C TYR A 156 -2.82 16.17 -10.51
N LEU A 157 -3.12 14.87 -10.42
CA LEU A 157 -2.10 13.82 -10.35
C LEU A 157 -1.74 13.30 -11.74
N CYS A 158 -0.46 12.97 -11.93
CA CYS A 158 -0.01 12.10 -13.00
C CYS A 158 -0.65 10.72 -12.84
N GLN A 159 -1.30 10.21 -13.89
CA GLN A 159 -1.98 8.91 -13.83
C GLN A 159 -1.03 7.73 -13.62
N LYS A 160 0.22 7.85 -14.07
CA LYS A 160 1.25 6.82 -13.91
C LYS A 160 1.85 6.77 -12.50
N CYS A 161 2.42 7.88 -12.02
CA CYS A 161 3.14 7.91 -10.73
C CYS A 161 2.30 8.37 -9.54
N TRP A 162 1.07 8.84 -9.76
CA TRP A 162 0.17 9.37 -8.73
C TRP A 162 0.76 10.55 -7.93
N LEU A 163 1.83 11.17 -8.41
CA LEU A 163 2.34 12.42 -7.88
C LEU A 163 1.67 13.58 -8.63
N PRO A 164 1.57 14.77 -8.01
CA PRO A 164 1.13 15.97 -8.70
C PRO A 164 1.97 16.22 -9.95
N MET A 165 1.37 16.78 -11.00
CA MET A 165 2.04 16.95 -12.29
C MET A 165 3.39 17.69 -12.17
N GLU A 166 3.48 18.67 -11.29
CA GLU A 166 4.69 19.43 -10.95
C GLU A 166 5.81 18.61 -10.27
N ASP A 167 5.47 17.49 -9.62
CA ASP A 167 6.41 16.57 -8.97
C ASP A 167 6.49 15.21 -9.69
N CYS A 168 6.03 15.15 -10.94
CA CYS A 168 6.01 13.91 -11.70
C CYS A 168 7.41 13.30 -11.80
N MET A 169 7.53 12.01 -11.48
CA MET A 169 8.81 11.28 -11.47
C MET A 169 8.96 10.30 -12.64
N CYS A 170 7.99 10.23 -13.55
CA CYS A 170 7.92 9.16 -14.56
C CYS A 170 9.14 9.12 -15.50
N SER A 171 9.73 10.26 -15.84
CA SER A 171 10.91 10.33 -16.71
C SER A 171 12.19 9.79 -16.05
N LYS A 172 12.20 9.67 -14.71
CA LYS A 172 13.33 9.14 -13.94
C LYS A 172 13.23 7.63 -13.71
N LEU A 173 12.08 7.02 -13.99
CA LEU A 173 11.88 5.58 -13.81
C LEU A 173 12.43 4.83 -15.03
N VAL A 174 13.19 3.76 -14.76
CA VAL A 174 13.72 2.87 -15.79
C VAL A 174 12.83 1.64 -15.86
N PRO A 175 12.13 1.39 -16.99
CA PRO A 175 11.37 0.16 -17.18
C PRO A 175 12.30 -1.06 -17.14
N CYS A 176 11.81 -2.16 -16.59
CA CYS A 176 12.50 -3.44 -16.52
C CYS A 176 11.50 -4.54 -16.87
N SER A 177 11.87 -5.55 -17.64
CA SER A 177 10.98 -6.69 -17.87
C SER A 177 11.13 -7.68 -16.71
N LEU A 178 10.01 -8.00 -16.05
CA LEU A 178 9.96 -9.10 -15.09
C LEU A 178 10.09 -10.42 -15.85
N TRP A 179 10.77 -11.41 -15.27
CA TRP A 179 10.78 -12.76 -15.82
C TRP A 179 9.33 -13.28 -15.94
N CYS A 180 8.96 -13.75 -17.13
CA CYS A 180 7.61 -14.20 -17.49
C CYS A 180 7.06 -15.31 -16.61
N GLY A 181 7.93 -16.09 -15.95
CA GLY A 181 7.54 -17.12 -14.98
C GLY A 181 7.03 -16.57 -13.63
N ILE A 182 7.03 -15.24 -13.45
CA ILE A 182 6.54 -14.58 -12.23
C ILE A 182 5.45 -13.58 -12.61
N LYS A 183 4.38 -13.57 -11.81
CA LYS A 183 3.34 -12.54 -11.84
C LYS A 183 3.09 -11.99 -10.45
N PHE A 184 3.14 -10.67 -10.31
CA PHE A 184 2.77 -9.98 -9.09
C PHE A 184 1.29 -9.56 -9.12
N TRP A 185 0.60 -9.86 -8.03
CA TRP A 185 -0.74 -9.36 -7.75
C TRP A 185 -0.66 -8.40 -6.57
N LEU A 186 -0.82 -7.11 -6.85
CA LEU A 186 -0.85 -6.11 -5.79
C LEU A 186 -2.28 -6.01 -5.24
N TYR A 187 -2.53 -6.74 -4.16
CA TYR A 187 -3.82 -6.72 -3.49
C TYR A 187 -3.91 -5.49 -2.58
N MET A 188 -4.41 -4.39 -3.13
CA MET A 188 -4.33 -3.06 -2.56
C MET A 188 -5.61 -2.66 -1.82
N HIS A 189 -5.44 -2.11 -0.62
CA HIS A 189 -6.53 -1.53 0.14
C HIS A 189 -7.06 -0.25 -0.53
N PRO A 190 -8.39 -0.02 -0.63
CA PRO A 190 -8.96 1.10 -1.38
C PRO A 190 -8.61 2.49 -0.81
N LYS A 191 -8.19 2.58 0.46
CA LYS A 191 -7.65 3.83 1.05
C LYS A 191 -6.20 4.12 0.66
N ASP A 192 -5.52 3.18 0.03
CA ASP A 192 -4.14 3.30 -0.42
C ASP A 192 -4.03 3.55 -1.93
N PHE A 193 -5.10 3.28 -2.69
CA PHE A 193 -5.25 3.69 -4.08
C PHE A 193 -5.01 5.20 -4.27
N LEU A 194 -4.25 5.58 -5.29
CA LEU A 194 -3.83 6.97 -5.57
C LEU A 194 -3.11 7.69 -4.42
N ARG A 195 -2.58 6.99 -3.41
CA ARG A 195 -1.71 7.60 -2.41
C ARG A 195 -0.34 7.89 -3.03
N GLN A 196 0.09 9.14 -2.94
CA GLN A 196 1.39 9.62 -3.45
C GLN A 196 2.59 8.81 -2.94
N ASN A 197 2.55 8.34 -1.70
CA ASN A 197 3.62 7.58 -1.07
C ASN A 197 3.37 6.06 -1.04
N ASN A 198 2.34 5.57 -1.71
CA ASN A 198 2.18 4.14 -1.91
C ASN A 198 3.34 3.64 -2.77
N THR A 199 4.03 2.59 -2.33
CA THR A 199 5.17 2.02 -3.03
C THR A 199 4.79 0.86 -3.95
N GLY A 200 3.68 0.16 -3.68
CA GLY A 200 3.22 -0.96 -4.49
C GLY A 200 3.01 -0.58 -5.96
N LYS A 201 2.64 0.68 -6.23
CA LYS A 201 2.57 1.23 -7.60
C LYS A 201 3.86 1.12 -8.40
N LEU A 202 5.02 1.12 -7.74
CA LEU A 202 6.31 1.01 -8.42
C LEU A 202 6.43 -0.31 -9.17
N LEU A 203 5.75 -1.38 -8.73
CA LEU A 203 5.84 -2.68 -9.37
C LEU A 203 5.33 -2.65 -10.82
N TRP A 204 4.14 -2.08 -11.07
CA TRP A 204 3.65 -1.96 -12.45
C TRP A 204 4.28 -0.79 -13.21
N GLN A 205 4.83 0.20 -12.52
CA GLN A 205 5.58 1.27 -13.17
C GLN A 205 6.95 0.78 -13.68
N THR A 206 7.57 -0.18 -12.98
CA THR A 206 8.83 -0.81 -13.36
C THR A 206 8.59 -1.95 -14.34
N PHE A 207 7.69 -2.88 -14.02
CA PHE A 207 7.48 -4.13 -14.77
C PHE A 207 6.35 -4.11 -15.80
N GLY A 208 5.48 -3.10 -15.77
CA GLY A 208 4.26 -3.05 -16.57
C GLY A 208 3.07 -3.74 -15.88
N SER A 209 1.86 -3.35 -16.26
CA SER A 209 0.59 -3.79 -15.65
C SER A 209 0.24 -5.27 -15.90
N GLN A 210 0.85 -5.89 -16.90
CA GLN A 210 0.68 -7.32 -17.20
C GLN A 210 1.46 -8.20 -16.22
N ALA A 211 2.69 -7.80 -15.89
CA ALA A 211 3.56 -8.51 -14.96
C ALA A 211 3.24 -8.19 -13.49
N ALA A 212 2.80 -6.97 -13.20
CA ALA A 212 2.34 -6.55 -11.88
C ALA A 212 0.92 -5.97 -11.99
N THR A 213 -0.08 -6.77 -11.62
CA THR A 213 -1.50 -6.43 -11.79
C THR A 213 -2.09 -5.89 -10.49
N LEU A 214 -2.78 -4.74 -10.59
CA LEU A 214 -3.50 -4.13 -9.47
C LEU A 214 -4.83 -4.87 -9.19
N CYS A 215 -4.98 -5.42 -7.99
CA CYS A 215 -6.24 -5.96 -7.48
C CYS A 215 -6.74 -5.12 -6.30
N LEU A 216 -7.89 -4.45 -6.43
CA LEU A 216 -8.42 -3.59 -5.37
C LEU A 216 -9.30 -4.40 -4.40
N PHE A 217 -8.94 -4.38 -3.12
CA PHE A 217 -9.67 -5.09 -2.05
C PHE A 217 -11.15 -4.68 -2.00
N GLY A 218 -12.04 -5.66 -2.09
CA GLY A 218 -13.49 -5.44 -2.11
C GLY A 218 -14.04 -4.92 -3.44
N ILE A 219 -13.26 -4.96 -4.52
CA ILE A 219 -13.80 -4.80 -5.89
C ILE A 219 -13.93 -6.18 -6.51
N HIS A 220 -15.18 -6.63 -6.65
CA HIS A 220 -15.51 -7.99 -7.07
C HIS A 220 -14.86 -8.37 -8.40
N GLU A 221 -14.93 -7.49 -9.39
CA GLU A 221 -14.38 -7.73 -10.73
C GLU A 221 -12.85 -7.93 -10.70
N HIS A 222 -12.14 -7.18 -9.85
CA HIS A 222 -10.69 -7.33 -9.71
C HIS A 222 -10.33 -8.63 -9.01
N GLU A 223 -11.08 -8.97 -7.95
CA GLU A 223 -10.84 -10.19 -7.20
C GLU A 223 -11.13 -11.43 -8.04
N GLU A 224 -12.20 -11.44 -8.85
CA GLU A 224 -12.47 -12.57 -9.75
C GLU A 224 -11.40 -12.72 -10.83
N ILE A 225 -10.92 -11.64 -11.46
CA ILE A 225 -9.79 -11.71 -12.41
C ILE A 225 -8.56 -12.36 -11.75
N MET A 226 -8.25 -11.99 -10.50
CA MET A 226 -7.13 -12.56 -9.75
C MET A 226 -7.37 -14.05 -9.43
N TRP A 227 -8.55 -14.40 -8.90
CA TRP A 227 -8.87 -15.78 -8.55
C TRP A 227 -9.00 -16.70 -9.77
N ASP A 228 -9.43 -16.19 -10.92
CA ASP A 228 -9.41 -16.92 -12.20
C ASP A 228 -7.99 -17.28 -12.62
N ALA A 229 -7.04 -16.34 -12.50
CA ALA A 229 -5.63 -16.62 -12.77
C ALA A 229 -5.07 -17.69 -11.82
N PHE A 230 -5.49 -17.68 -10.55
CA PHE A 230 -5.07 -18.68 -9.57
C PHE A 230 -5.67 -20.05 -9.87
N ARG A 231 -6.96 -20.12 -10.25
CA ARG A 231 -7.61 -21.35 -10.71
C ARG A 231 -6.90 -21.94 -11.93
N HIS A 232 -6.54 -21.08 -12.89
CA HIS A 232 -5.84 -21.48 -14.11
C HIS A 232 -4.43 -22.03 -13.83
N SER A 233 -3.68 -21.37 -12.94
CA SER A 233 -2.29 -21.76 -12.62
C SER A 233 -2.24 -22.98 -11.68
N GLY A 234 -3.25 -23.14 -10.83
CA GLY A 234 -3.32 -24.18 -9.80
C GLY A 234 -2.73 -23.74 -8.46
N LYS A 235 -3.18 -24.37 -7.36
CA LYS A 235 -2.85 -23.95 -5.98
C LYS A 235 -1.35 -23.86 -5.66
N ASN A 236 -0.55 -24.76 -6.25
CA ASN A 236 0.90 -24.82 -6.03
C ASN A 236 1.65 -23.64 -6.68
N MET A 237 0.98 -22.89 -7.56
CA MET A 237 1.53 -21.74 -8.28
C MET A 237 1.10 -20.40 -7.66
N VAL A 238 0.59 -20.41 -6.42
CA VAL A 238 0.09 -19.20 -5.73
C VAL A 238 0.78 -19.07 -4.39
N TRP A 239 1.30 -17.89 -4.09
CA TRP A 239 2.06 -17.61 -2.87
C TRP A 239 1.71 -16.23 -2.31
N PHE A 240 1.44 -16.13 -1.02
CA PHE A 240 1.08 -14.88 -0.35
C PHE A 240 2.31 -14.30 0.33
N LEU A 241 2.77 -13.13 -0.11
CA LEU A 241 3.84 -12.42 0.58
C LEU A 241 3.26 -11.68 1.78
N TYR A 242 3.22 -12.38 2.91
CA TYR A 242 2.66 -11.88 4.16
C TYR A 242 3.33 -12.60 5.34
N PRO A 243 3.85 -11.86 6.35
CA PRO A 243 4.43 -12.47 7.54
C PRO A 243 3.29 -13.05 8.40
N ASN A 244 2.83 -14.23 8.03
CA ASN A 244 1.86 -14.97 8.81
C ASN A 244 2.58 -15.72 9.93
N LYS A 245 1.98 -15.75 11.11
CA LYS A 245 2.44 -16.53 12.26
C LYS A 245 2.01 -17.99 12.13
N SER A 246 2.19 -18.60 10.95
CA SER A 246 2.00 -20.04 10.82
C SER A 246 3.04 -20.75 11.70
N LEU A 247 2.69 -21.94 12.19
CA LEU A 247 3.59 -22.76 13.00
C LEU A 247 4.85 -23.17 12.21
N SER A 248 4.74 -23.24 10.88
CA SER A 248 5.83 -23.41 9.92
C SER A 248 5.83 -22.24 8.91
N PRO A 249 6.64 -21.19 9.12
CA PRO A 249 6.76 -20.10 8.15
C PRO A 249 7.43 -20.64 6.87
N LYS A 250 6.78 -20.45 5.72
CA LYS A 250 7.41 -20.76 4.43
C LYS A 250 8.33 -19.61 4.01
N SER A 251 9.34 -19.94 3.24
CA SER A 251 10.34 -19.04 2.67
C SER A 251 10.35 -19.18 1.14
N ALA A 252 11.12 -18.34 0.46
CA ALA A 252 11.33 -18.49 -0.99
C ALA A 252 11.97 -19.85 -1.37
N GLN A 253 12.65 -20.51 -0.42
CA GLN A 253 13.25 -21.83 -0.62
C GLN A 253 12.19 -22.95 -0.68
N ASP A 254 11.04 -22.77 -0.04
CA ASP A 254 9.98 -23.79 0.03
C ASP A 254 9.10 -23.85 -1.23
N ILE A 255 9.38 -23.00 -2.23
CA ILE A 255 8.64 -22.98 -3.49
C ILE A 255 9.04 -24.22 -4.31
N PHE A 256 8.15 -25.18 -4.45
CA PHE A 256 8.46 -26.37 -5.24
C PHE A 256 8.37 -26.04 -6.73
N PHE A 257 9.44 -26.39 -7.46
CA PHE A 257 9.41 -26.50 -8.91
C PHE A 257 9.31 -27.99 -9.22
N GLU A 258 8.13 -28.45 -9.65
CA GLU A 258 8.03 -29.79 -10.24
C GLU A 258 8.90 -29.80 -11.50
N GLY A 259 10.04 -30.47 -11.44
CA GLY A 259 10.78 -30.82 -12.64
C GLY A 259 10.15 -32.06 -13.24
N PRO A 260 9.60 -32.03 -14.47
CA PRO A 260 9.69 -33.22 -15.28
C PRO A 260 11.17 -33.41 -15.64
N SER A 261 11.62 -34.66 -15.73
CA SER A 261 12.93 -35.05 -16.27
C SER A 261 13.13 -34.66 -17.75
N THR A 262 12.43 -33.65 -18.25
CA THR A 262 12.50 -33.14 -19.62
C THR A 262 13.10 -31.73 -19.62
N GLY A 263 13.95 -31.45 -20.62
CA GLY A 263 14.95 -30.39 -20.57
C GLY A 263 14.43 -28.97 -20.35
N LEU A 264 15.36 -28.07 -20.01
CA LEU A 264 15.19 -26.64 -19.68
C LEU A 264 14.24 -25.85 -20.61
N LYS A 265 14.10 -26.26 -21.88
CA LYS A 265 13.19 -25.61 -22.84
C LYS A 265 11.71 -25.86 -22.54
N ASP A 266 11.35 -27.05 -22.09
CA ASP A 266 9.95 -27.41 -21.84
C ASP A 266 9.42 -26.74 -20.56
N GLN A 267 10.28 -26.62 -19.53
CA GLN A 267 9.93 -25.90 -18.30
C GLN A 267 9.70 -24.40 -18.53
N LYS A 268 10.48 -23.78 -19.42
CA LYS A 268 10.31 -22.36 -19.74
C LYS A 268 8.94 -22.07 -20.38
N VAL A 269 8.50 -22.93 -21.29
CA VAL A 269 7.18 -22.82 -21.94
C VAL A 269 6.05 -23.04 -20.94
N VAL A 270 6.17 -24.03 -20.06
CA VAL A 270 5.15 -24.30 -19.02
C VAL A 270 5.01 -23.15 -18.03
N LEU A 271 6.13 -22.53 -17.61
CA LEU A 271 6.11 -21.38 -16.69
C LEU A 271 5.65 -20.08 -17.38
N GLU A 272 5.86 -19.97 -18.69
CA GLU A 272 5.27 -18.90 -19.50
C GLU A 272 3.74 -19.03 -19.59
N GLU A 273 3.20 -20.26 -19.61
CA GLU A 273 1.75 -20.51 -19.61
C GLU A 273 1.12 -20.45 -18.20
N LYS A 274 1.87 -20.85 -17.16
CA LYS A 274 1.41 -20.88 -15.76
C LYS A 274 2.45 -20.21 -14.85
N PRO A 275 2.43 -18.87 -14.72
CA PRO A 275 3.39 -18.17 -13.91
C PRO A 275 3.18 -18.43 -12.42
N LEU A 276 4.26 -18.26 -11.64
CA LEU A 276 4.18 -18.15 -10.19
C LEU A 276 3.47 -16.85 -9.81
N ASN A 277 2.31 -16.97 -9.18
CA ASN A 277 1.50 -15.85 -8.74
C ASN A 277 1.88 -15.48 -7.30
N PHE A 278 2.52 -14.34 -7.14
CA PHE A 278 2.80 -13.77 -5.82
C PHE A 278 1.81 -12.68 -5.48
N VAL A 279 1.11 -12.84 -4.36
CA VAL A 279 0.12 -11.90 -3.86
C VAL A 279 0.75 -11.02 -2.79
N LEU A 280 0.89 -9.73 -3.07
CA LEU A 280 1.41 -8.73 -2.15
C LEU A 280 0.26 -7.95 -1.54
N ILE A 281 0.07 -8.08 -0.22
CA ILE A 281 -1.00 -7.39 0.51
C ILE A 281 -0.55 -5.94 0.78
N ASP A 282 -1.11 -5.01 0.01
CA ASP A 282 -0.72 -3.60 0.01
C ASP A 282 -1.73 -2.75 0.81
N GLY A 283 -1.40 -2.53 2.07
CA GLY A 283 -2.20 -1.71 2.98
C GLY A 283 -1.42 -1.37 4.25
N THR A 284 -2.06 -0.67 5.18
CA THR A 284 -1.49 -0.57 6.54
C THR A 284 -1.52 -1.94 7.22
N TRP A 285 -0.60 -2.21 8.15
CA TRP A 285 -0.60 -3.44 8.96
C TRP A 285 -1.95 -3.76 9.63
N SER A 286 -2.69 -2.73 10.06
CA SER A 286 -4.03 -2.91 10.60
C SER A 286 -5.05 -3.39 9.56
N ASN A 287 -4.93 -2.92 8.31
CA ASN A 287 -5.85 -3.27 7.23
C ASN A 287 -5.48 -4.61 6.59
N SER A 288 -4.18 -4.92 6.49
CA SER A 288 -3.66 -6.14 5.87
C SER A 288 -4.18 -7.40 6.55
N ALA A 289 -4.41 -7.37 7.87
CA ALA A 289 -5.02 -8.50 8.59
C ALA A 289 -6.46 -8.81 8.15
N ALA A 290 -7.26 -7.79 7.80
CA ALA A 290 -8.62 -8.00 7.27
C ALA A 290 -8.58 -8.50 5.82
N MET A 291 -7.65 -7.97 5.03
CA MET A 291 -7.42 -8.40 3.65
C MET A 291 -6.95 -9.84 3.60
N TYR A 292 -6.00 -10.22 4.46
CA TYR A 292 -5.50 -11.59 4.56
C TYR A 292 -6.60 -12.58 4.97
N ARG A 293 -7.44 -12.24 5.97
CA ARG A 293 -8.57 -13.09 6.36
C ARG A 293 -9.50 -13.38 5.18
N ARG A 294 -9.84 -12.38 4.38
CA ARG A 294 -10.66 -12.58 3.17
C ARG A 294 -9.98 -13.51 2.16
N LEU A 295 -8.68 -13.33 1.92
CA LEU A 295 -7.92 -14.22 1.03
C LEU A 295 -7.92 -15.66 1.56
N LYS A 296 -7.74 -15.84 2.88
CA LYS A 296 -7.79 -17.13 3.56
C LYS A 296 -9.17 -17.78 3.46
N ASP A 297 -10.25 -17.05 3.72
CA ASP A 297 -11.61 -17.56 3.61
C ASP A 297 -11.90 -18.05 2.18
N ARG A 298 -11.46 -17.29 1.16
CA ARG A 298 -11.62 -17.67 -0.25
C ARG A 298 -10.71 -18.83 -0.65
N TRP A 299 -9.49 -18.90 -0.11
CA TRP A 299 -8.56 -20.02 -0.29
C TRP A 299 -9.16 -21.33 0.23
N ILE A 300 -9.64 -21.35 1.49
CA ILE A 300 -10.29 -22.51 2.11
C ILE A 300 -11.50 -22.95 1.27
N SER A 301 -12.31 -21.99 0.84
CA SER A 301 -13.49 -22.28 0.01
C SER A 301 -13.16 -22.88 -1.36
N LEU A 302 -11.98 -22.63 -1.92
CA LEU A 302 -11.60 -23.09 -3.26
C LEU A 302 -10.81 -24.39 -3.25
N TRP A 303 -9.98 -24.61 -2.22
CA TRP A 303 -9.03 -25.71 -2.20
C TRP A 303 -9.13 -26.63 -0.97
N GLU A 304 -10.09 -26.38 -0.07
CA GLU A 304 -10.32 -27.18 1.16
C GLU A 304 -9.06 -27.33 2.03
N ASP A 305 -8.13 -26.39 1.90
CA ASP A 305 -6.84 -26.36 2.58
C ASP A 305 -6.87 -25.22 3.61
N GLU A 306 -6.54 -25.53 4.86
CA GLU A 306 -6.74 -24.62 5.99
C GLU A 306 -5.84 -23.39 5.94
N ASP A 307 -4.66 -23.48 5.33
CA ASP A 307 -3.66 -22.41 5.37
C ASP A 307 -3.13 -22.02 3.98
N PRO A 308 -3.36 -20.76 3.56
CA PRO A 308 -2.72 -20.21 2.36
C PRO A 308 -1.19 -20.26 2.49
N PRO A 309 -0.47 -20.57 1.40
CA PRO A 309 0.99 -20.61 1.38
C PRO A 309 1.59 -19.21 1.54
N CYS A 310 1.85 -18.83 2.79
CA CYS A 310 2.44 -17.54 3.12
C CYS A 310 3.96 -17.62 3.14
N ILE A 311 4.62 -16.71 2.44
CA ILE A 311 6.07 -16.53 2.45
C ILE A 311 6.43 -15.41 3.42
N SER A 312 7.33 -15.72 4.35
CA SER A 312 8.08 -14.75 5.12
C SER A 312 9.49 -14.63 4.56
N LEU A 313 9.97 -13.40 4.44
CA LEU A 313 11.32 -13.12 3.96
C LEU A 313 12.28 -13.10 5.14
N SER A 314 13.47 -13.66 4.93
CA SER A 314 14.50 -13.88 5.95
C SER A 314 15.55 -12.77 6.01
N THR A 315 15.76 -12.06 4.89
CA THR A 315 16.88 -11.12 4.71
C THR A 315 16.47 -9.65 4.69
N LEU A 316 15.34 -9.32 5.31
CA LEU A 316 14.71 -8.03 5.07
C LEU A 316 15.24 -6.91 5.99
N GLY A 317 15.90 -5.93 5.37
CA GLY A 317 16.35 -4.69 6.02
C GLY A 317 15.30 -3.56 5.94
N ALA A 318 15.57 -2.45 6.63
CA ALA A 318 14.69 -1.28 6.51
C ALA A 318 14.76 -0.71 5.09
N SER A 319 13.60 -0.59 4.44
CA SER A 319 13.47 0.11 3.17
C SER A 319 13.94 1.56 3.26
N ALA A 320 14.48 2.11 2.17
CA ALA A 320 14.80 3.54 2.03
C ALA A 320 13.63 4.47 2.43
N MET A 321 12.40 4.01 2.23
CA MET A 321 11.17 4.73 2.62
C MET A 321 10.97 4.87 4.13
N HIS A 322 11.68 4.09 4.96
CA HIS A 322 11.66 4.21 6.43
C HIS A 322 12.03 5.63 6.88
N LYS A 323 12.92 6.32 6.14
CA LYS A 323 13.31 7.71 6.39
C LYS A 323 12.12 8.69 6.34
N LEU A 324 11.17 8.48 5.44
CA LEU A 324 9.96 9.31 5.30
C LEU A 324 8.79 8.82 6.15
N ARG A 325 8.72 7.51 6.40
CA ARG A 325 7.68 6.87 7.18
C ARG A 325 8.32 5.78 8.04
N PRO A 326 8.65 6.09 9.30
CA PRO A 326 9.16 5.10 10.24
C PRO A 326 8.22 3.90 10.26
N GLN A 327 8.79 2.73 9.98
CA GLN A 327 8.10 1.47 10.03
C GLN A 327 8.08 0.94 11.47
N PRO A 328 7.01 0.24 11.88
CA PRO A 328 6.86 -0.24 13.25
C PRO A 328 7.96 -1.23 13.67
N SER A 329 8.61 -1.90 12.72
CA SER A 329 9.76 -2.79 12.96
C SER A 329 10.48 -3.11 11.64
N TRP A 330 11.61 -3.82 11.70
CA TRP A 330 12.48 -4.13 10.55
C TRP A 330 11.88 -5.17 9.59
N ASP A 331 11.10 -6.11 10.12
CA ASP A 331 10.26 -7.08 9.40
C ASP A 331 9.03 -6.43 8.74
N HIS A 332 8.76 -5.17 9.04
CA HIS A 332 7.63 -4.42 8.52
C HIS A 332 8.03 -3.45 7.42
N THR A 333 8.40 -3.96 6.25
CA THR A 333 8.84 -3.14 5.12
C THR A 333 7.69 -2.58 4.26
N CYS A 334 8.01 -1.74 3.28
CA CYS A 334 7.05 -1.30 2.27
C CYS A 334 6.89 -2.34 1.15
N THR A 335 5.76 -2.32 0.44
CA THR A 335 5.40 -3.37 -0.52
C THR A 335 6.41 -3.56 -1.66
N ALA A 336 7.01 -2.47 -2.16
CA ALA A 336 8.02 -2.59 -3.22
C ALA A 336 9.32 -3.20 -2.70
N ALA A 337 9.74 -2.87 -1.48
CA ALA A 337 10.92 -3.47 -0.87
C ALA A 337 10.67 -4.96 -0.52
N ALA A 338 9.43 -5.33 -0.16
CA ALA A 338 9.05 -6.72 0.00
C ALA A 338 9.17 -7.50 -1.33
N ALA A 339 8.71 -6.91 -2.45
CA ALA A 339 8.86 -7.50 -3.77
C ALA A 339 10.34 -7.65 -4.18
N ALA A 340 11.16 -6.62 -3.95
CA ALA A 340 12.59 -6.67 -4.23
C ALA A 340 13.27 -7.77 -3.40
N GLY A 341 12.99 -7.83 -2.10
CA GLY A 341 13.51 -8.88 -1.21
C GLY A 341 13.11 -10.29 -1.68
N LEU A 342 11.86 -10.48 -2.10
CA LEU A 342 11.41 -11.75 -2.67
C LEU A 342 12.20 -12.12 -3.94
N LEU A 343 12.39 -11.19 -4.87
CA LEU A 343 13.18 -11.43 -6.09
C LEU A 343 14.63 -11.79 -5.78
N SER A 344 15.25 -11.11 -4.81
CA SER A 344 16.60 -11.42 -4.34
C SER A 344 16.69 -12.80 -3.70
N GLU A 345 15.75 -13.18 -2.83
CA GLU A 345 15.74 -14.52 -2.22
C GLU A 345 15.48 -15.62 -3.25
N LEU A 346 14.61 -15.38 -4.24
CA LEU A 346 14.39 -16.29 -5.37
C LEU A 346 15.65 -16.44 -6.22
N HIS A 347 16.42 -15.37 -6.42
CA HIS A 347 17.67 -15.41 -7.20
C HIS A 347 18.72 -16.35 -6.59
N LEU A 348 18.74 -16.50 -5.26
CA LEU A 348 19.67 -17.40 -4.58
C LEU A 348 19.44 -18.88 -4.91
N ARG A 349 18.33 -19.20 -5.57
CA ARG A 349 18.04 -20.55 -6.03
C ARG A 349 18.74 -20.86 -7.34
N PRO A 350 19.51 -21.95 -7.45
CA PRO A 350 20.21 -22.31 -8.68
C PRO A 350 19.30 -22.36 -9.90
N GLU A 351 18.07 -22.86 -9.75
CA GLU A 351 17.10 -23.02 -10.84
C GLU A 351 16.57 -21.68 -11.36
N LEU A 352 16.61 -20.63 -10.55
CA LEU A 352 16.08 -19.30 -10.86
C LEU A 352 17.15 -18.24 -11.10
N SER A 353 18.37 -18.48 -10.63
CA SER A 353 19.51 -17.57 -10.76
C SER A 353 19.77 -17.14 -12.21
N VAL A 354 19.53 -18.05 -13.16
CA VAL A 354 19.70 -17.86 -14.61
C VAL A 354 18.81 -16.77 -15.21
N TYR A 355 17.71 -16.40 -14.53
CA TYR A 355 16.75 -15.41 -15.02
C TYR A 355 17.07 -13.97 -14.58
N GLY A 356 18.17 -13.75 -13.84
CA GLY A 356 18.62 -12.41 -13.46
C GLY A 356 17.63 -11.67 -12.55
N LEU A 357 17.00 -12.38 -11.62
CA LEU A 357 16.03 -11.81 -10.67
C LEU A 357 16.65 -10.77 -9.73
N ASP A 358 17.96 -10.84 -9.47
CA ASP A 358 18.75 -9.83 -8.76
C ASP A 358 18.67 -8.45 -9.44
N LYS A 359 18.80 -8.38 -10.76
CA LYS A 359 18.67 -7.13 -11.53
C LYS A 359 17.24 -6.60 -11.51
N GLN A 360 16.26 -7.49 -11.49
CA GLN A 360 14.85 -7.12 -11.38
C GLN A 360 14.55 -6.56 -9.97
N ALA A 361 15.17 -7.11 -8.93
CA ALA A 361 15.12 -6.57 -7.57
C ALA A 361 15.75 -5.17 -7.51
N GLU A 362 16.97 -5.01 -8.06
CA GLU A 362 17.69 -3.74 -8.13
C GLU A 362 16.87 -2.66 -8.86
N ALA A 363 16.17 -3.01 -9.94
CA ALA A 363 15.29 -2.08 -10.66
C ALA A 363 14.14 -1.55 -9.78
N VAL A 364 13.61 -2.37 -8.87
CA VAL A 364 12.56 -1.95 -7.90
C VAL A 364 13.16 -1.06 -6.81
N GLU A 365 14.36 -1.36 -6.33
CA GLU A 365 15.08 -0.53 -5.35
C GLU A 365 15.44 0.86 -5.93
N ASN A 366 15.95 0.90 -7.16
CA ASN A 366 16.19 2.14 -7.89
C ASN A 366 14.90 2.97 -8.05
N ALA A 367 13.77 2.32 -8.37
CA ALA A 367 12.47 2.99 -8.45
C ALA A 367 11.99 3.53 -7.09
N LEU A 368 12.32 2.86 -5.99
CA LEU A 368 12.07 3.33 -4.62
C LEU A 368 12.86 4.60 -4.31
N ASP A 369 14.13 4.66 -4.70
CA ASP A 369 14.97 5.84 -4.51
C ASP A 369 14.47 7.04 -5.33
N VAL A 370 14.01 6.82 -6.56
CA VAL A 370 13.36 7.85 -7.39
C VAL A 370 12.11 8.41 -6.70
N LEU A 371 11.27 7.55 -6.12
CA LEU A 371 10.08 7.98 -5.38
C LEU A 371 10.45 8.73 -4.10
N LEU A 372 11.46 8.26 -3.37
CA LEU A 372 11.96 8.90 -2.16
C LEU A 372 12.48 10.32 -2.47
N ASP A 373 13.26 10.49 -3.53
CA ASP A 373 13.74 11.79 -4.02
C ASP A 373 12.58 12.74 -4.35
N ALA A 374 11.62 12.28 -5.15
CA ALA A 374 10.46 13.09 -5.55
C ALA A 374 9.62 13.54 -4.34
N LEU A 375 9.35 12.64 -3.40
CA LEU A 375 8.61 12.96 -2.19
C LEU A 375 9.38 13.90 -1.26
N THR A 376 10.70 13.73 -1.14
CA THR A 376 11.57 14.57 -0.32
C THR A 376 11.62 15.99 -0.87
N THR A 377 11.86 16.13 -2.18
CA THR A 377 11.86 17.40 -2.91
C THR A 377 10.52 18.13 -2.73
N ARG A 378 9.39 17.43 -2.91
CA ARG A 378 8.05 17.97 -2.66
C ARG A 378 7.88 18.46 -1.22
N ARG A 379 8.34 17.70 -0.22
CA ARG A 379 8.23 18.10 1.20
C ARG A 379 9.01 19.38 1.48
N LEU A 380 10.24 19.47 0.99
CA LEU A 380 11.09 20.66 1.13
C LEU A 380 10.43 21.88 0.47
N ARG A 381 9.94 21.73 -0.77
CA ARG A 381 9.21 22.78 -1.49
C ARG A 381 7.97 23.28 -0.76
N MET A 382 7.26 22.40 -0.05
CA MET A 382 6.12 22.76 0.79
C MET A 382 6.50 23.21 2.22
N GLY A 383 7.78 23.44 2.52
CA GLY A 383 8.26 23.87 3.84
C GLY A 383 8.05 22.82 4.95
N ARG A 384 7.97 21.54 4.61
CA ARG A 384 7.78 20.43 5.56
C ARG A 384 9.10 19.73 5.87
N SER A 385 9.31 19.38 7.14
CA SER A 385 10.47 18.58 7.57
C SER A 385 10.56 17.25 6.82
N ILE A 386 11.78 16.87 6.44
CA ILE A 386 12.13 15.60 5.81
C ILE A 386 12.20 14.45 6.82
N THR A 387 12.50 14.76 8.09
CA THR A 387 12.44 13.82 9.20
C THR A 387 11.08 13.94 9.89
N ARG A 388 10.42 12.81 10.11
CA ARG A 388 9.30 12.74 11.06
C ARG A 388 9.95 12.62 12.44
N LYS A 389 9.77 13.60 13.34
CA LYS A 389 10.15 13.43 14.75
C LYS A 389 9.54 12.10 15.21
N GLU A 390 10.35 11.20 15.76
CA GLU A 390 9.84 10.03 16.46
C GLU A 390 8.77 10.54 17.42
N ARG A 391 7.54 10.07 17.27
CA ARG A 391 6.58 10.24 18.35
C ARG A 391 7.19 9.46 19.50
N HIS A 392 7.75 10.16 20.48
CA HIS A 392 8.10 9.54 21.75
C HIS A 392 6.84 8.81 22.20
N ASN A 393 6.90 7.48 22.21
CA ASN A 393 5.98 6.69 22.98
C ASN A 393 6.27 7.09 24.42
N ASN A 394 5.53 8.07 24.94
CA ASN A 394 5.35 8.21 26.37
C ASN A 394 4.54 6.98 26.80
N CYS A 395 5.24 5.85 26.94
CA CYS A 395 4.81 4.76 27.79
C CYS A 395 4.92 5.30 29.22
N ILE A 396 3.77 5.66 29.79
CA ILE A 396 3.53 5.53 31.23
C ILE A 396 2.59 4.34 31.38
#